data_AF-A0A7W8NXS0-F1
#
_entry.id   AF-A0A7W8NXS0-F1
#
_cell.length_a   1.000
_cell.length_b   1.000
_cell.length_c   1.000
_cell.angle_alpha   90.00
_cell.angle_beta   90.00
_cell.angle_gamma   90.00
#
_symmetry.space_group_name_H-M   'P 1'
#
loop_
_entity.id
_entity.type
_entity.pdbx_description
1 polymer ?
#
loop_
_entity_poly.entity_id
_entity_poly.type
_entity_poly.pdbx_seq_one_letter_code
_entity_poly.pdbx_strand_id
1 'polypeptide(L)'
;MRQIRLLAGEMQLQVAARDGQPFAIDTVHGSVSLLAGTLMMALQPLRTDLVAVQAAQIGIVTRNNTRGELASGQHAWFDSDRIGEPRANEGGEASWVEGYYTASDSALADVVAALRPYRRGNPAA
;
A
#
# COMPACT_ATOMS: atom_id res chain seq x y z
N MET A 1 11.88 9.42 -16.81
CA MET A 1 11.43 8.69 -15.62
C MET A 1 10.26 9.44 -15.02
N ARG A 2 9.18 8.74 -14.66
CA ARG A 2 8.00 9.34 -14.00
C ARG A 2 8.03 8.94 -12.54
N GLN A 3 7.87 9.91 -11.65
CA GLN A 3 7.94 9.64 -10.21
C GLN A 3 6.99 10.55 -9.45
N ILE A 4 6.46 10.04 -8.35
CA ILE A 4 5.70 10.79 -7.35
C ILE A 4 6.19 10.42 -5.95
N ARG A 5 5.85 11.23 -4.97
CA ARG A 5 6.13 10.96 -3.56
C ARG A 5 4.84 10.99 -2.75
N LEU A 6 4.57 9.92 -2.01
CA LEU A 6 3.50 9.86 -1.03
C LEU A 6 4.03 10.42 0.30
N LEU A 7 3.47 11.56 0.72
CA LEU A 7 3.90 12.25 1.95
C LEU A 7 3.08 11.84 3.18
N ALA A 8 1.82 11.45 2.98
CA ALA A 8 0.91 10.99 4.03
C ALA A 8 -0.30 10.28 3.41
N GLY A 9 -0.97 9.45 4.21
CA GLY A 9 -2.25 8.85 3.86
C GLY A 9 -2.12 7.68 2.90
N GLU A 10 -3.12 7.54 2.04
CA GLU A 10 -3.32 6.35 1.21
C GLU A 10 -3.56 6.77 -0.24
N MET A 11 -3.19 5.89 -1.17
CA MET A 11 -3.40 6.12 -2.60
C MET A 11 -3.69 4.82 -3.35
N GLN A 12 -4.54 4.94 -4.36
CA GLN A 12 -4.66 3.95 -5.43
C GLN A 12 -4.10 4.57 -6.70
N LEU A 13 -3.25 3.84 -7.40
CA LEU A 13 -2.64 4.30 -8.63
C LEU A 13 -2.83 3.28 -9.74
N GLN A 14 -3.28 3.76 -10.89
CA GLN A 14 -3.24 3.03 -12.15
C GLN A 14 -2.17 3.63 -13.05
N VAL A 15 -1.16 2.82 -13.38
CA VAL A 15 -0.04 3.19 -14.24
C VAL A 15 -0.26 2.57 -15.62
N ALA A 16 -0.41 3.43 -16.63
CA ALA A 16 -0.40 3.01 -18.02
C ALA A 16 1.03 2.69 -18.49
N ALA A 17 1.17 1.62 -19.28
CA ALA A 17 2.43 1.26 -19.94
C ALA A 17 2.92 2.38 -20.86
N ARG A 18 4.25 2.58 -20.91
CA ARG A 18 4.87 3.58 -21.80
C ARG A 18 6.29 3.19 -22.17
N ASP A 19 6.49 2.55 -23.32
CA ASP A 19 7.80 2.24 -23.92
C ASP A 19 8.86 1.71 -22.92
N GLY A 20 8.45 0.85 -21.98
CA GLY A 20 9.34 0.30 -20.94
C GLY A 20 9.83 1.31 -19.89
N GLN A 21 9.32 2.55 -19.88
CA GLN A 21 9.64 3.57 -18.90
C GLN A 21 8.98 3.26 -17.54
N PRO A 22 9.76 3.05 -16.46
CA PRO A 22 9.20 2.81 -15.14
C PRO A 22 8.51 4.03 -14.55
N PHE A 23 7.51 3.76 -13.72
CA PHE A 23 6.89 4.70 -12.81
C PHE A 23 7.32 4.37 -11.37
N ALA A 24 7.83 5.37 -10.65
CA ALA A 24 8.29 5.22 -9.27
C ALA A 24 7.39 5.98 -8.28
N ILE A 25 7.22 5.41 -7.08
CA ILE A 25 6.50 6.00 -5.96
C ILE A 25 7.44 5.97 -4.77
N ASP A 26 7.86 7.14 -4.32
CA ASP A 26 8.68 7.28 -3.12
C ASP A 26 7.81 7.46 -1.87
N THR A 27 8.23 6.85 -0.78
CA THR A 27 7.74 7.13 0.57
C THR A 27 8.92 7.46 1.49
N VAL A 28 8.62 7.77 2.75
CA VAL A 28 9.68 7.88 3.75
C VAL A 28 10.41 6.54 3.97
N HIS A 29 9.76 5.39 3.76
CA HIS A 29 10.36 4.08 4.03
C HIS A 29 11.16 3.49 2.86
N GLY A 30 10.94 3.96 1.63
CA GLY A 30 11.57 3.39 0.46
C GLY A 30 10.91 3.84 -0.84
N SER A 31 11.15 3.11 -1.92
CA SER A 31 10.60 3.37 -3.24
C SER A 31 9.98 2.11 -3.82
N VAL A 32 8.87 2.30 -4.54
CA VAL A 32 8.13 1.25 -5.24
C VAL A 32 8.14 1.60 -6.73
N SER A 33 8.37 0.62 -7.60
CA SER A 33 8.40 0.86 -9.05
C SER A 33 7.69 -0.23 -9.85
N LEU A 34 7.05 0.17 -10.95
CA LEU A 34 6.38 -0.72 -11.89
C LEU A 34 6.37 -0.13 -13.30
N LEU A 35 6.22 -0.98 -14.31
CA LEU A 35 6.09 -0.56 -15.71
C LEU A 35 4.63 -0.19 -16.07
N ALA A 36 3.69 -0.98 -15.57
CA ALA A 36 2.25 -0.79 -15.77
C ALA A 36 1.48 -1.61 -14.72
N GLY A 37 0.27 -1.16 -14.40
CA GLY A 37 -0.63 -1.89 -13.51
C GLY A 37 -1.35 -1.02 -12.50
N THR A 38 -2.14 -1.67 -11.65
CA THR A 38 -2.87 -1.05 -10.55
C THR A 38 -2.31 -1.53 -9.22
N LEU A 39 -2.02 -0.58 -8.33
CA LEU A 39 -1.59 -0.85 -6.96
C LEU A 39 -2.31 0.06 -5.98
N MET A 40 -2.29 -0.35 -4.72
CA MET A 40 -2.76 0.44 -3.58
C MET A 40 -1.63 0.54 -2.57
N MET A 41 -1.48 1.72 -1.97
CA MET A 41 -0.42 2.00 -1.01
C MET A 41 -0.97 2.82 0.15
N ALA A 42 -0.64 2.43 1.37
CA ALA A 42 -0.95 3.18 2.58
C ALA A 42 0.34 3.50 3.33
N LEU A 43 0.59 4.79 3.59
CA LEU A 43 1.73 5.24 4.37
C LEU A 43 1.35 5.35 5.85
N GLN A 44 1.89 4.44 6.65
CA GLN A 44 1.77 4.44 8.11
C GLN A 44 2.98 5.11 8.76
N PRO A 45 2.99 5.39 10.08
CA PRO A 45 4.16 6.00 10.73
C PRO A 45 5.43 5.15 10.73
N LEU A 46 5.28 3.81 10.72
CA LEU A 46 6.41 2.87 10.87
C LEU A 46 6.70 2.04 9.61
N ARG A 47 5.77 2.00 8.66
CA ARG A 47 5.86 1.18 7.45
C ARG A 47 4.98 1.70 6.34
N THR A 48 5.15 1.16 5.15
CA THR A 48 4.27 1.33 4.00
C THR A 48 3.60 -0.01 3.73
N ASP A 49 2.27 -0.05 3.73
CA ASP A 49 1.51 -1.22 3.27
C ASP A 49 1.28 -1.09 1.76
N LEU A 50 1.49 -2.17 1.01
CA LEU A 50 1.44 -2.20 -0.45
C LEU A 50 0.65 -3.41 -0.94
N VAL A 51 -0.29 -3.17 -1.84
CA VAL A 51 -1.09 -4.20 -2.51
C VAL A 51 -0.94 -4.09 -4.01
N ALA A 52 -0.56 -5.19 -4.64
CA ALA A 52 -0.56 -5.34 -6.08
C ALA A 52 -1.93 -5.88 -6.52
N VAL A 53 -2.74 -5.03 -7.17
CA VAL A 53 -4.06 -5.43 -7.67
C VAL A 53 -3.90 -6.13 -9.02
N GLN A 54 -3.31 -5.42 -9.98
CA GLN A 54 -3.11 -5.91 -11.33
C GLN A 54 -1.79 -5.38 -11.88
N ALA A 55 -0.70 -6.12 -11.74
CA ALA A 55 0.62 -5.70 -12.24
C ALA A 55 1.47 -6.92 -12.58
N ALA A 56 2.32 -6.83 -13.62
CA ALA A 56 3.21 -7.93 -13.99
C ALA A 56 4.25 -8.20 -12.89
N GLN A 57 4.86 -7.14 -12.36
CA GLN A 57 5.79 -7.19 -11.23
C GLN A 57 5.90 -5.77 -10.63
N ILE A 58 5.92 -5.67 -9.31
CA ILE A 58 6.23 -4.44 -8.59
C ILE A 58 7.55 -4.64 -7.85
N GLY A 59 8.53 -3.76 -8.09
CA GLY A 59 9.79 -3.75 -7.35
C GLY A 59 9.72 -2.85 -6.13
N ILE A 60 10.30 -3.28 -5.02
CA ILE A 60 10.39 -2.55 -3.75
C ILE A 60 11.87 -2.39 -3.40
N VAL A 61 12.27 -1.17 -3.06
CA VAL A 61 13.60 -0.87 -2.52
C VAL A 61 13.42 -0.05 -1.24
N THR A 62 13.78 -0.62 -0.09
CA THR A 62 13.74 0.12 1.17
C THR A 62 14.82 1.20 1.20
N ARG A 63 14.68 2.17 2.11
CA ARG A 63 15.69 3.23 2.30
C ARG A 63 17.10 2.65 2.54
N ASN A 64 17.19 1.55 3.27
CA ASN A 64 18.46 0.87 3.58
C ASN A 64 18.79 -0.24 2.56
N ASN A 65 18.23 -0.14 1.34
CA ASN A 65 18.58 -0.93 0.15
C ASN A 65 18.28 -2.43 0.26
N THR A 66 17.32 -2.82 1.11
CA THR A 66 16.68 -4.13 1.01
C THR A 66 15.77 -4.13 -0.21
N ARG A 67 15.87 -5.19 -1.02
CA ARG A 67 15.14 -5.31 -2.29
C ARG A 67 14.19 -6.47 -2.22
N GLY A 68 13.02 -6.27 -2.80
CA GLY A 68 11.98 -7.29 -2.88
C GLY A 68 11.06 -7.00 -4.04
N GLU A 69 10.20 -7.96 -4.30
CA GLU A 69 9.29 -7.93 -5.42
C GLU A 69 7.92 -8.40 -4.97
N LEU A 70 6.87 -7.79 -5.53
CA LEU A 70 5.48 -8.10 -5.24
C LEU A 70 4.75 -8.38 -6.57
N ALA A 71 4.18 -9.58 -6.69
CA ALA A 71 3.44 -9.98 -7.88
C ALA A 71 1.95 -9.58 -7.78
N SER A 72 1.24 -9.61 -8.91
CA SER A 72 -0.20 -9.38 -8.94
C SER A 72 -0.95 -10.28 -7.95
N GLY A 73 -1.97 -9.74 -7.28
CA GLY A 73 -2.77 -10.51 -6.34
C GLY A 73 -2.03 -10.78 -5.02
N GLN A 74 -0.96 -10.04 -4.73
CA GLN A 74 -0.23 -10.12 -3.46
C GLN A 74 -0.23 -8.78 -2.72
N HIS A 75 0.01 -8.86 -1.41
CA HIS A 75 0.30 -7.73 -0.54
C HIS A 75 1.53 -7.98 0.31
N ALA A 76 2.19 -6.89 0.69
CA ALA A 76 3.31 -6.88 1.61
C ALA A 76 3.37 -5.52 2.33
N TRP A 77 4.19 -5.44 3.37
CA TRP A 77 4.59 -4.17 3.97
C TRP A 77 6.10 -4.01 3.84
N PHE A 78 6.58 -2.78 3.89
CA PHE A 78 8.01 -2.50 4.02
C PHE A 78 8.26 -1.29 4.91
N ASP A 79 9.32 -1.34 5.70
CA ASP A 79 9.84 -0.20 6.45
C ASP A 79 11.16 0.27 5.83
N SER A 80 11.96 1.07 6.56
CA SER A 80 13.25 1.56 6.05
C SER A 80 14.30 0.46 5.87
N ASP A 81 14.11 -0.71 6.47
CA ASP A 81 15.09 -1.78 6.63
C ASP A 81 14.64 -3.10 6.02
N ARG A 82 13.35 -3.43 6.13
CA ARG A 82 12.81 -4.76 5.86
C ARG A 82 11.59 -4.71 4.95
N ILE A 83 11.37 -5.84 4.29
CA ILE A 83 10.19 -6.14 3.49
C ILE A 83 9.56 -7.38 4.13
N GLY A 84 8.27 -7.30 4.45
CA GLY A 84 7.51 -8.46 4.91
C GLY A 84 7.33 -9.47 3.79
N GLU A 85 7.22 -10.76 4.15
CA GLU A 85 6.96 -11.84 3.20
C GLU A 85 5.68 -11.55 2.39
N PRO A 86 5.74 -11.56 1.03
CA PRO A 86 4.57 -11.40 0.18
C PRO A 86 3.50 -12.46 0.47
N ARG A 87 2.26 -12.01 0.69
CA ARG A 87 1.10 -12.88 0.92
C ARG A 87 0.08 -12.69 -0.19
N ALA A 88 -0.71 -13.73 -0.48
CA ALA A 88 -1.83 -13.62 -1.40
C ALA A 88 -2.89 -12.66 -0.85
N ASN A 89 -3.57 -11.93 -1.73
CA ASN A 89 -4.74 -11.13 -1.37
C ASN A 89 -5.92 -12.08 -1.12
N GLU A 90 -6.48 -12.05 0.07
CA GLU A 90 -7.64 -12.85 0.46
C GLU A 90 -8.98 -12.15 0.13
N GLY A 91 -8.91 -10.94 -0.45
CA GLY A 91 -10.06 -10.18 -0.97
C GLY A 91 -10.52 -9.05 -0.05
N GLY A 92 -9.98 -8.97 1.17
CA GLY A 92 -10.20 -7.88 2.13
C GLY A 92 -9.20 -6.72 1.97
N GLU A 93 -8.08 -6.96 1.31
CA GLU A 93 -6.96 -6.03 1.14
C GLU A 93 -7.17 -5.04 -0.02
N ALA A 94 -8.30 -5.11 -0.71
CA ALA A 94 -8.75 -4.04 -1.60
C ALA A 94 -10.01 -3.35 -1.05
N SER A 95 -10.58 -3.85 0.06
CA SER A 95 -11.88 -3.41 0.60
C SER A 95 -11.83 -2.08 1.34
N TRP A 96 -10.65 -1.52 1.61
CA TRP A 96 -10.53 -0.20 2.24
C TRP A 96 -10.98 0.98 1.36
N VAL A 97 -11.18 0.75 0.05
CA VAL A 97 -11.64 1.81 -0.88
C VAL A 97 -13.16 1.86 -1.05
N GLU A 98 -13.92 0.83 -0.66
CA GLU A 98 -15.38 0.78 -0.89
C GLU A 98 -16.25 1.04 0.36
N GLY A 99 -15.68 1.38 1.51
CA GLY A 99 -16.48 1.69 2.71
C GLY A 99 -17.18 0.48 3.36
N TYR A 100 -16.82 -0.75 2.97
CA TYR A 100 -17.27 -1.98 3.62
C TYR A 100 -16.07 -2.75 4.18
N TYR A 101 -16.00 -2.85 5.51
CA TYR A 101 -15.01 -3.64 6.23
C TYR A 101 -15.52 -5.07 6.41
N THR A 102 -14.92 -6.04 5.71
CA THR A 102 -15.13 -7.47 5.99
C THR A 102 -13.91 -7.98 6.75
N ALA A 103 -14.07 -8.17 8.07
CA ALA A 103 -13.14 -8.94 8.87
C ALA A 103 -13.44 -10.44 8.70
N SER A 104 -12.51 -11.20 8.14
CA SER A 104 -12.43 -12.63 8.42
C SER A 104 -11.50 -12.84 9.63
N ASP A 105 -12.09 -13.27 10.72
CA ASP A 105 -11.44 -13.97 11.85
C ASP A 105 -10.31 -13.25 12.61
N SER A 106 -10.56 -12.01 13.06
CA SER A 106 -9.77 -11.39 14.12
C SER A 106 -10.68 -10.88 15.24
N ALA A 107 -10.24 -11.07 16.48
CA ALA A 107 -11.02 -10.80 17.69
C ALA A 107 -11.57 -9.36 17.70
N LEU A 108 -12.84 -9.22 18.11
CA LEU A 108 -13.64 -7.99 18.15
C LEU A 108 -12.95 -6.80 18.88
N ALA A 109 -11.92 -7.07 19.68
CA ALA A 109 -11.13 -6.07 20.39
C ALA A 109 -10.21 -5.24 19.47
N ASP A 110 -9.72 -5.80 18.36
CA ASP A 110 -8.84 -5.08 17.42
C ASP A 110 -9.63 -4.16 16.46
N VAL A 111 -10.91 -4.47 16.26
CA VAL A 111 -11.86 -3.70 15.44
C VAL A 111 -12.11 -2.29 16.01
N VAL A 112 -12.02 -2.12 17.33
CA VAL A 112 -12.30 -0.83 18.00
C VAL A 112 -11.07 0.09 18.02
N ALA A 113 -9.85 -0.47 17.97
CA ALA A 113 -8.62 0.32 18.01
C ALA A 113 -8.30 1.04 16.68
N ALA A 114 -8.65 0.42 15.54
CA ALA A 114 -8.45 1.00 14.22
C ALA A 114 -9.42 2.16 13.88
N LEU A 115 -10.51 2.32 14.65
CA LEU A 115 -11.55 3.34 14.42
C LEU A 115 -11.27 4.68 15.12
N ARG A 116 -10.18 4.82 15.88
CA ARG A 116 -9.93 6.02 16.68
C ARG A 116 -9.56 7.28 15.87
N PRO A 117 -8.96 7.22 14.67
CA PRO A 117 -8.74 8.41 13.85
C PRO A 117 -9.99 8.95 13.11
N TYR A 118 -11.09 8.19 13.03
CA TYR A 118 -12.30 8.60 12.30
C TYR A 118 -13.41 9.23 13.17
N ARG A 119 -13.11 9.54 14.44
CA ARG A 119 -13.92 10.50 15.23
C ARG A 119 -13.15 11.79 15.44
N ARG A 120 -13.30 12.73 14.51
CA ARG A 120 -13.34 14.15 14.88
C ARG A 120 -14.80 14.54 15.05
N GLY A 121 -15.13 14.94 16.28
CA GLY A 121 -16.44 15.49 16.62
C GLY A 121 -16.76 16.68 15.72
N ASN A 122 -18.04 16.79 15.37
CA ASN A 122 -18.56 17.92 14.63
C ASN A 122 -18.33 19.23 15.41
N PRO A 123 -17.66 20.27 14.87
CA PRO A 123 -17.89 21.62 15.30
C PRO A 123 -18.94 22.27 14.39
N ALA A 124 -20.14 22.50 14.93
CA ALA A 124 -21.00 23.68 14.72
C ALA A 124 -22.50 23.32 14.83
N ALA A 125 -23.15 23.78 15.91
CA ALA A 125 -24.16 24.84 15.90
C ALA A 125 -24.69 25.03 17.33
#